data_AF-A0A961ZD71-F1
#
_entry.id   AF-A0A961ZD71-F1
#
_cell.length_a   1.000
_cell.length_b   1.000
_cell.length_c   1.000
_cell.angle_alpha   90.00
_cell.angle_beta   90.00
_cell.angle_gamma   90.00
#
_symmetry.space_group_name_H-M   'P 1'
#
loop_
_entity.id
_entity.type
_entity.pdbx_description
1 polymer ?
#
loop_
_entity_poly.entity_id
_entity_poly.type
_entity_poly.pdbx_seq_one_letter_code
_entity_poly.pdbx_strand_id
1 'polypeptide(L)'
;MSLMETLADDNKPWAFMRRWLARVGLSGRGLVIAAPMLWLLVFFLIPFAVVCKIALSQAMIASPPYSPISEWTNDGELIVKLNFGNFQFLMSDPLYLNAYLSSLKIAAISTVLTLIIGYPMAYFIARAPEARRGLYLMLIILPFWTS
;
A
#
# COMPACT_ATOMS: atom_id res chain seq x y z
N MET A 1 -18.64 -40.15 -34.72
CA MET A 1 -17.50 -39.23 -34.89
C MET A 1 -17.34 -38.21 -33.74
N SER A 2 -18.28 -38.12 -32.77
CA SER A 2 -18.22 -37.16 -31.65
C SER A 2 -17.59 -37.70 -30.33
N LEU A 3 -17.37 -39.01 -30.18
CA LEU A 3 -16.81 -39.59 -28.95
C LEU A 3 -15.28 -39.64 -28.90
N MET A 4 -14.59 -39.47 -30.03
CA MET A 4 -13.11 -39.46 -30.05
C MET A 4 -12.52 -38.09 -29.75
N GLU A 5 -13.26 -36.99 -30.00
CA GLU A 5 -12.81 -35.63 -29.66
C GLU A 5 -12.89 -35.34 -28.15
N THR A 6 -13.89 -35.90 -27.45
CA THR A 6 -14.04 -35.71 -26.00
C THR A 6 -12.96 -36.43 -25.20
N LEU A 7 -12.54 -37.63 -25.66
CA LEU A 7 -11.50 -38.42 -25.01
C LEU A 7 -10.09 -37.87 -25.27
N ALA A 8 -9.91 -37.05 -26.30
CA ALA A 8 -8.64 -36.40 -26.62
C ALA A 8 -8.34 -35.17 -25.73
N ASP A 9 -9.35 -34.59 -25.08
CA ASP A 9 -9.17 -33.41 -24.22
C ASP A 9 -8.92 -33.74 -22.75
N ASP A 10 -9.33 -34.93 -22.29
CA ASP A 10 -9.14 -35.39 -20.89
C ASP A 10 -7.71 -35.87 -20.59
N ASN A 11 -6.92 -36.25 -21.60
CA ASN A 11 -5.54 -36.72 -21.42
C ASN A 11 -4.50 -35.58 -21.38
N LYS A 12 -4.95 -34.32 -21.28
CA LYS A 12 -4.04 -33.16 -21.26
C LYS A 12 -3.82 -32.71 -19.82
N PRO A 13 -2.57 -32.55 -19.36
CA PRO A 13 -2.25 -32.25 -17.96
C PRO A 13 -2.81 -30.90 -17.49
N TRP A 14 -3.10 -30.00 -18.42
CA TRP A 14 -3.71 -28.70 -18.13
C TRP A 14 -5.20 -28.80 -17.77
N ALA A 15 -5.90 -29.90 -18.08
CA ALA A 15 -7.32 -30.05 -17.77
C ALA A 15 -7.56 -30.08 -16.26
N PHE A 16 -6.67 -30.75 -15.52
CA PHE A 16 -6.61 -30.72 -14.07
C PHE A 16 -6.37 -29.30 -13.53
N MET A 17 -5.41 -28.57 -14.11
CA MET A 17 -5.08 -27.20 -13.70
C MET A 17 -6.22 -26.21 -13.96
N ARG A 18 -6.95 -26.35 -15.09
CA ARG A 18 -8.17 -25.58 -15.38
C ARG A 18 -9.29 -25.90 -14.39
N ARG A 19 -9.49 -27.17 -14.02
CA ARG A 19 -10.49 -27.58 -13.02
C ARG A 19 -10.13 -27.04 -11.62
N TRP A 20 -8.84 -26.99 -11.27
CA TRP A 20 -8.37 -26.43 -9.99
C TRP A 20 -8.50 -24.90 -9.94
N LEU A 21 -8.09 -24.20 -11.01
CA LEU A 21 -8.23 -22.75 -11.15
C LEU A 21 -9.71 -22.28 -11.19
N ALA A 22 -10.59 -23.06 -11.83
CA ALA A 22 -12.02 -22.78 -11.87
C ALA A 22 -12.70 -22.93 -10.48
N ARG A 23 -12.20 -23.84 -9.63
CA ARG A 23 -12.68 -23.97 -8.23
C ARG A 23 -12.31 -22.77 -7.35
N VAL A 24 -11.22 -22.07 -7.68
CA VAL A 24 -10.79 -20.83 -6.99
C VAL A 24 -11.42 -19.58 -7.63
N GLY A 25 -12.24 -19.73 -8.69
CA GLY A 25 -12.86 -18.60 -9.41
C GLY A 25 -11.89 -17.78 -10.26
N LEU A 26 -10.64 -18.24 -10.42
CA LEU A 26 -9.60 -17.57 -11.21
C LEU A 26 -9.82 -17.85 -12.70
N SER A 27 -10.62 -16.98 -13.33
CA SER A 27 -10.69 -16.87 -14.79
C SER A 27 -9.32 -16.48 -15.36
N GLY A 28 -9.05 -16.76 -16.64
CA GLY A 28 -7.80 -16.35 -17.30
C GLY A 28 -7.50 -14.85 -17.17
N ARG A 29 -8.54 -14.01 -17.06
CA ARG A 29 -8.43 -12.57 -16.74
C ARG A 29 -7.90 -12.31 -15.32
N GLY A 30 -8.31 -13.12 -14.35
CA GLY A 30 -7.84 -13.06 -12.97
C GLY A 30 -6.36 -13.40 -12.84
N LEU A 31 -5.86 -14.35 -13.63
CA LEU A 31 -4.43 -14.69 -13.65
C LEU A 31 -3.56 -13.54 -14.19
N VAL A 32 -4.07 -12.84 -15.22
CA VAL A 32 -3.39 -11.68 -15.82
C VAL A 32 -3.33 -10.49 -14.84
N ILE A 33 -4.37 -10.28 -14.03
CA ILE A 33 -4.39 -9.23 -12.99
C ILE A 33 -3.56 -9.67 -11.76
N ALA A 34 -3.58 -10.96 -11.43
CA ALA A 34 -2.88 -11.50 -10.27
C ALA A 34 -1.36 -11.35 -10.41
N ALA A 35 -0.79 -11.47 -11.61
CA ALA A 35 0.67 -11.36 -11.79
C ALA A 35 1.22 -9.97 -11.37
N PRO A 36 0.71 -8.83 -11.90
CA PRO A 36 1.11 -7.51 -11.41
C PRO A 36 0.73 -7.26 -9.95
N MET A 37 -0.44 -7.74 -9.51
CA MET A 37 -0.90 -7.53 -8.13
C MET A 37 0.01 -8.24 -7.11
N LEU A 38 0.40 -9.48 -7.40
CA LEU A 38 1.30 -10.27 -6.54
C LEU A 38 2.68 -9.63 -6.52
N TRP A 39 3.17 -9.16 -7.67
CA TRP A 39 4.42 -8.39 -7.75
C TRP A 39 4.38 -7.15 -6.86
N LEU A 40 3.36 -6.29 -7.03
CA LEU A 40 3.20 -5.08 -6.21
C LEU A 40 3.08 -5.41 -4.72
N LEU A 41 2.31 -6.44 -4.38
CA LEU A 41 2.12 -6.88 -3.00
C LEU A 41 3.45 -7.31 -2.37
N VAL A 42 4.25 -8.13 -3.06
CA VAL A 42 5.56 -8.56 -2.59
C VAL A 42 6.49 -7.37 -2.39
N PHE A 43 6.60 -6.49 -3.39
CA PHE A 43 7.47 -5.32 -3.30
C PHE A 43 7.01 -4.26 -2.30
N PHE A 44 5.72 -4.21 -1.98
CA PHE A 44 5.16 -3.36 -0.93
C PHE A 44 5.38 -3.96 0.47
N LEU A 45 5.20 -5.28 0.62
CA LEU A 45 5.32 -5.95 1.91
C LEU A 45 6.76 -6.11 2.38
N ILE A 46 7.73 -6.33 1.48
CA ILE A 46 9.14 -6.45 1.84
C ILE A 46 9.63 -5.24 2.65
N PRO A 47 9.55 -3.98 2.16
CA PRO A 47 10.02 -2.82 2.91
C PRO A 47 9.21 -2.61 4.19
N PHE A 48 7.91 -2.90 4.18
CA PHE A 48 7.07 -2.81 5.38
C PHE A 48 7.51 -3.81 6.47
N ALA A 49 7.82 -5.05 6.09
CA ALA A 49 8.33 -6.06 7.00
C ALA A 49 9.70 -5.66 7.59
N VAL A 50 10.57 -5.05 6.77
CA VAL A 50 11.85 -4.51 7.25
C VAL A 50 11.63 -3.41 8.28
N VAL A 51 10.74 -2.45 8.03
CA VAL A 51 10.42 -1.38 8.99
C VAL A 51 9.80 -1.94 10.27
N CYS A 52 8.90 -2.93 10.16
CA CYS A 52 8.31 -3.61 11.32
C CYS A 52 9.38 -4.31 12.18
N LYS A 53 10.35 -4.98 11.54
CA LYS A 53 11.52 -5.54 12.24
C LYS A 53 12.29 -4.43 12.98
N ILE A 54 12.63 -3.35 12.31
CA ILE A 54 13.39 -2.23 12.92
C ILE A 54 12.62 -1.65 14.12
N ALA A 55 11.30 -1.43 13.99
CA ALA A 55 10.47 -0.87 15.06
C ALA A 55 10.48 -1.70 16.35
N LEU A 56 10.60 -3.02 16.24
CA LEU A 56 10.65 -3.96 17.36
C LEU A 56 12.08 -4.26 17.86
N SER A 57 13.11 -3.79 17.16
CA SER A 57 14.52 -4.01 17.51
C SER A 57 15.04 -2.98 18.52
N GLN A 58 16.12 -3.31 19.24
CA GLN A 58 16.81 -2.33 20.10
C GLN A 58 17.76 -1.50 19.25
N ALA A 59 17.63 -0.17 19.32
CA ALA A 59 18.62 0.75 18.76
C ALA A 59 19.92 0.61 19.56
N MET A 60 21.00 0.26 18.87
CA MET A 60 22.33 0.15 19.45
C MET A 60 23.27 1.10 18.73
N ILE A 61 24.22 1.70 19.44
CA ILE A 61 25.29 2.50 18.85
C ILE A 61 26.33 1.53 18.24
N ALA A 62 25.95 0.86 17.15
CA ALA A 62 26.77 -0.09 16.39
C ALA A 62 26.53 0.11 14.89
N SER A 63 27.37 -0.47 14.03
CA SER A 63 27.10 -0.60 12.59
C SER A 63 26.72 -2.05 12.32
N PRO A 64 25.45 -2.40 12.03
CA PRO A 64 24.26 -1.57 11.79
C PRO A 64 23.64 -0.97 13.08
N PRO A 65 22.91 0.17 13.01
CA PRO A 65 22.34 0.88 14.17
C PRO A 65 21.07 0.21 14.74
N TYR A 66 20.98 -1.12 14.68
CA TYR A 66 19.91 -1.93 15.23
C TYR A 66 20.43 -3.34 15.54
N SER A 67 19.95 -3.93 16.63
CA SER A 67 20.25 -5.32 16.98
C SER A 67 19.54 -6.30 16.03
N PRO A 68 20.18 -7.39 15.60
CA PRO A 68 19.48 -8.49 14.94
C PRO A 68 18.44 -9.08 15.90
N ILE A 69 17.17 -9.09 15.47
CA ILE A 69 16.07 -9.65 16.26
C ILE A 69 16.18 -11.17 16.41
N SER A 70 16.95 -11.81 15.52
CA SER A 70 17.24 -13.24 15.53
C SER A 70 18.74 -13.44 15.31
N GLU A 71 19.48 -13.72 16.37
CA GLU A 71 20.84 -14.24 16.29
C GLU A 71 20.76 -15.76 16.44
N TRP A 72 21.29 -16.48 15.44
CA TRP A 72 21.53 -17.92 15.57
C TRP A 72 22.83 -18.07 16.35
N THR A 73 22.75 -18.40 17.64
CA THR A 73 23.95 -18.73 18.41
C THR A 73 24.45 -20.12 18.00
N ASN A 74 25.77 -20.37 18.11
CA ASN A 74 26.40 -21.65 17.72
C ASN A 74 25.85 -22.89 18.48
N ASP A 75 25.07 -22.66 19.55
CA ASP A 75 24.45 -23.70 20.39
C ASP A 75 22.98 -24.02 20.00
N GLY A 76 22.47 -23.47 18.89
CA GLY A 76 21.14 -23.81 18.37
C GLY A 76 19.96 -23.12 19.07
N GLU A 77 20.22 -22.18 19.97
CA GLU A 77 19.18 -21.39 20.64
C GLU A 77 18.86 -20.11 19.88
N LEU A 78 17.58 -19.95 19.53
CA LEU A 78 17.03 -18.74 18.91
C LEU A 78 16.61 -17.74 19.99
N ILE A 79 17.41 -16.71 20.23
CA ILE A 79 17.06 -15.64 21.17
C ILE A 79 16.37 -14.51 20.41
N VAL A 80 15.06 -14.35 20.61
CA VAL A 80 14.27 -13.26 20.03
C VAL A 80 14.12 -12.13 21.05
N LYS A 81 14.82 -11.01 20.84
CA LYS A 81 14.71 -9.82 21.70
C LYS A 81 13.74 -8.81 21.09
N LEU A 82 12.50 -8.77 21.57
CA LEU A 82 11.50 -7.77 21.19
C LEU A 82 11.54 -6.59 22.16
N ASN A 83 11.69 -5.36 21.65
CA ASN A 83 11.70 -4.14 22.43
C ASN A 83 10.44 -3.29 22.17
N PHE A 84 9.53 -3.26 23.14
CA PHE A 84 8.35 -2.39 23.11
C PHE A 84 8.60 -0.99 23.70
N GLY A 85 9.77 -0.78 24.32
CA GLY A 85 10.17 0.51 24.87
C GLY A 85 10.23 1.63 23.82
N ASN A 86 10.50 1.29 22.55
CA ASN A 86 10.46 2.26 21.44
C ASN A 86 9.05 2.89 21.28
N PHE A 87 7.99 2.09 21.42
CA PHE A 87 6.61 2.59 21.33
C PHE A 87 6.22 3.42 22.56
N GLN A 88 6.68 3.01 23.75
CA GLN A 88 6.46 3.78 24.97
C GLN A 88 7.16 5.14 24.90
N PHE A 89 8.40 5.18 24.39
CA PHE A 89 9.17 6.41 24.19
C PHE A 89 8.44 7.41 23.29
N LEU A 90 7.88 6.94 22.16
CA LEU A 90 7.09 7.77 21.24
C LEU A 90 5.88 8.44 21.91
N MET A 91 5.25 7.76 22.87
CA MET A 91 4.06 8.28 23.57
C MET A 91 4.42 9.16 24.78
N SER A 92 5.58 8.94 25.40
CA SER A 92 6.01 9.69 26.59
C SER A 92 6.80 10.95 26.26
N ASP A 93 7.48 10.99 25.11
CA ASP A 93 8.31 12.14 24.75
C ASP A 93 7.44 13.27 24.16
N PRO A 94 7.41 14.45 24.82
CA PRO A 94 6.58 15.57 24.38
C PRO A 94 6.97 16.07 22.98
N LEU A 95 8.22 15.91 22.54
CA LEU A 95 8.64 16.32 21.19
C LEU A 95 7.89 15.54 20.11
N TYR A 96 7.84 14.21 20.24
CA TYR A 96 7.17 13.33 19.28
C TYR A 96 5.66 13.55 19.29
N LEU A 97 5.08 13.67 20.49
CA LEU A 97 3.64 13.90 20.64
C LEU A 97 3.23 15.27 20.06
N ASN A 98 4.02 16.32 20.32
CA ASN A 98 3.78 17.64 19.74
C ASN A 98 3.94 17.67 18.23
N ALA A 99 4.93 16.97 17.67
CA ALA A 99 5.10 16.85 16.23
C ALA A 99 3.88 16.15 15.60
N TYR A 100 3.43 15.03 16.19
CA TYR A 100 2.25 14.30 15.73
C TYR A 100 0.98 15.15 15.74
N LEU A 101 0.70 15.83 16.87
CA LEU A 101 -0.46 16.69 17.01
C LEU A 101 -0.40 17.89 16.07
N SER A 102 0.78 18.46 15.84
CA SER A 102 0.97 19.56 14.90
C SER A 102 0.68 19.13 13.47
N SER A 103 1.19 17.97 13.04
CA SER A 103 0.88 17.40 11.73
C SER A 103 -0.61 17.13 11.56
N LEU A 104 -1.26 16.54 12.58
CA LEU A 104 -2.70 16.28 12.55
C LEU A 104 -3.51 17.58 12.46
N LYS A 105 -3.11 18.60 13.22
CA LYS A 105 -3.75 19.93 13.18
C LYS A 105 -3.62 20.57 11.81
N ILE A 106 -2.42 20.55 11.21
CA ILE A 106 -2.18 21.10 9.87
C ILE A 106 -2.99 20.33 8.82
N ALA A 107 -3.02 19.00 8.88
CA ALA A 107 -3.80 18.15 7.98
C ALA A 107 -5.31 18.42 8.09
N ALA A 108 -5.82 18.54 9.32
CA ALA A 108 -7.24 18.83 9.56
C ALA A 108 -7.63 20.22 9.04
N ILE A 109 -6.85 21.25 9.38
CA ILE A 109 -7.10 22.63 8.93
C ILE A 109 -7.03 22.72 7.42
N SER A 110 -6.01 22.14 6.79
CA SER A 110 -5.87 22.14 5.33
C SER A 110 -7.03 21.40 4.64
N THR A 111 -7.47 20.26 5.18
CA THR A 111 -8.64 19.53 4.65
C THR A 111 -9.92 20.36 4.75
N VAL A 112 -10.15 21.03 5.87
CA VAL A 112 -11.33 21.89 6.04
C VAL A 112 -11.28 23.10 5.12
N LEU A 113 -10.14 23.79 5.04
CA LEU A 113 -9.98 24.95 4.15
C LEU A 113 -10.14 24.57 2.68
N THR A 114 -9.56 23.44 2.26
CA THR A 114 -9.70 22.94 0.88
C THR A 114 -11.14 22.55 0.57
N LEU A 115 -11.88 21.98 1.51
CA LEU A 115 -13.32 21.72 1.33
C LEU A 115 -14.13 23.03 1.24
N ILE A 116 -13.88 23.98 2.15
CA ILE A 116 -14.60 25.27 2.18
C ILE A 116 -14.38 26.07 0.89
N ILE A 117 -13.20 26.00 0.29
CA ILE A 117 -12.88 26.78 -0.93
C ILE A 117 -13.16 25.95 -2.19
N GLY A 118 -12.71 24.70 -2.22
CA GLY A 118 -12.79 23.81 -3.37
C GLY A 118 -14.22 23.37 -3.68
N TYR A 119 -15.04 23.09 -2.67
CA TYR A 119 -16.43 22.68 -2.87
C TYR A 119 -17.30 23.75 -3.55
N PRO A 120 -17.37 25.01 -3.07
CA PRO A 120 -18.15 26.03 -3.76
C PRO A 120 -17.59 26.34 -5.16
N MET A 121 -16.27 26.36 -5.33
CA MET A 121 -15.65 26.54 -6.64
C MET A 121 -16.09 25.45 -7.63
N ALA A 122 -16.03 24.18 -7.22
CA ALA A 122 -16.48 23.05 -8.04
C ALA A 122 -17.98 23.14 -8.36
N TYR A 123 -18.79 23.56 -7.38
CA TYR A 123 -20.22 23.75 -7.56
C TYR A 123 -20.56 24.84 -8.58
N PHE A 124 -19.86 25.98 -8.57
CA PHE A 124 -20.06 27.04 -9.56
C PHE A 124 -19.68 26.59 -10.97
N ILE A 125 -18.61 25.80 -11.10
CA ILE A 125 -18.17 25.26 -12.40
C ILE A 125 -19.16 24.22 -12.92
N ALA A 126 -19.67 23.36 -12.05
CA ALA A 126 -20.67 22.35 -12.40
C ALA A 126 -21.98 22.98 -12.90
N ARG A 127 -22.31 24.20 -12.45
CA ARG A 127 -23.49 24.98 -12.87
C ARG A 127 -23.22 25.98 -14.01
N ALA A 128 -21.98 26.11 -14.47
CA ALA A 128 -21.65 27.04 -15.54
C ALA A 128 -22.18 26.56 -16.91
N PRO A 129 -22.51 27.47 -17.85
CA PRO A 129 -22.85 27.10 -19.22
C PRO A 129 -21.74 26.29 -19.89
N GLU A 130 -22.11 25.31 -20.73
CA GLU A 130 -21.16 24.38 -21.35
C GLU A 130 -20.02 25.09 -22.10
N ALA A 131 -20.33 26.21 -22.76
CA ALA A 131 -19.34 27.03 -23.48
C ALA A 131 -18.24 27.62 -22.59
N ARG A 132 -18.50 27.86 -21.30
CA ARG A 132 -17.54 28.48 -20.35
C ARG A 132 -16.93 27.47 -19.38
N ARG A 133 -17.55 26.30 -19.19
CA ARG A 133 -17.07 25.24 -18.29
C ARG A 133 -15.64 24.80 -18.60
N GLY A 134 -15.32 24.62 -19.89
CA GLY A 134 -13.97 24.25 -20.33
C GLY A 134 -12.90 25.28 -19.97
N LEU A 135 -13.23 26.57 -20.12
CA LEU A 135 -12.33 27.67 -19.75
C LEU A 135 -12.06 27.71 -18.24
N TYR A 136 -13.08 27.53 -17.41
CA TYR A 136 -12.92 27.51 -15.95
C TYR A 136 -12.08 26.32 -15.45
N LEU A 137 -12.27 25.14 -16.04
CA LEU A 137 -11.43 23.98 -15.75
C LEU A 137 -9.98 24.23 -16.17
N MET A 138 -9.76 24.80 -17.37
CA MET A 138 -8.42 25.14 -17.85
C MET A 138 -7.72 26.13 -16.91
N LEU A 139 -8.41 27.16 -16.43
CA LEU A 139 -7.84 28.17 -15.54
C LEU A 139 -7.36 27.60 -14.18
N ILE A 140 -8.08 26.60 -13.65
CA ILE A 140 -7.70 25.93 -12.39
C ILE A 140 -6.51 25.00 -12.57
N ILE A 141 -6.40 24.36 -13.74
CA ILE A 141 -5.33 23.41 -14.03
C ILE A 141 -4.04 24.13 -14.44
N LEU A 142 -4.15 25.32 -15.05
CA LEU A 142 -3.01 26.12 -15.53
C LEU A 142 -1.86 26.29 -14.51
N PRO A 143 -2.08 26.64 -13.23
CA PRO A 143 -0.98 26.75 -12.26
C PRO A 143 -0.22 25.42 -12.03
N PHE A 144 -0.83 24.26 -12.30
CA PHE A 144 -0.11 22.97 -12.26
C PHE A 144 0.80 22.75 -13.48
N TRP A 145 0.57 23.46 -14.58
CA TRP A 145 1.34 23.34 -15.82
C TRP A 145 2.50 24.33 -15.92
N THR A 146 2.59 25.29 -14.99
CA THR A 146 3.64 26.31 -14.95
C THR A 146 4.78 25.99 -13.98
N SER A 147 4.77 24.80 -13.34
CA SER A 147 5.83 24.36 -12.42
C SER A 147 6.81 23.41 -13.09
#